data_AF-A0A956DG15-F1
#
_entry.id   AF-A0A956DG15-F1
#
_cell.length_a   1.000
_cell.length_b   1.000
_cell.length_c   1.000
_cell.angle_alpha   90.00
_cell.angle_beta   90.00
_cell.angle_gamma   90.00
#
_symmetry.space_group_name_H-M   'P 1'
#
loop_
_entity.id
_entity.type
_entity.pdbx_description
1 polymer ?
#
loop_
_entity_poly.entity_id
_entity_poly.type
_entity_poly.pdbx_seq_one_letter_code
_entity_poly.pdbx_strand_id
1 'polypeptide(L)'
;ETFEVRRTVHVTKVGRPLRYLNELECVNGKVWANVWQRDEIVRIDPQSGVVEATVDASGLLTREERRRTDVLNGIAWLPDRERFLITGKLWPWTFEVELVER
;
A
#
# COMPACT_ATOMS: atom_id res chain seq x y z
N GLU A 1 -12.53 26.01 4.24
CA GLU A 1 -12.66 24.53 4.22
C GLU A 1 -12.10 23.99 5.52
N THR A 2 -12.70 22.96 6.10
CA THR A 2 -12.23 22.33 7.34
C THR A 2 -11.78 20.90 7.04
N PHE A 3 -10.92 20.34 7.89
CA PHE A 3 -10.51 18.94 7.81
C PHE A 3 -11.43 18.03 8.65
N GLU A 4 -12.73 18.36 8.69
CA GLU A 4 -13.70 17.60 9.48
C GLU A 4 -14.00 16.23 8.85
N VAL A 5 -14.24 15.23 9.69
CA VAL A 5 -14.56 13.88 9.22
C VAL A 5 -15.97 13.87 8.63
N ARG A 6 -16.08 13.57 7.34
CA ARG A 6 -17.37 13.40 6.65
C ARG A 6 -17.86 11.96 6.60
N ARG A 7 -16.92 11.01 6.61
CA ARG A 7 -17.19 9.58 6.47
C ARG A 7 -16.03 8.75 7.00
N THR A 8 -16.37 7.60 7.58
CA THR A 8 -15.42 6.57 8.00
C THR A 8 -15.85 5.23 7.42
N VAL A 9 -14.89 4.39 7.05
CA VAL A 9 -15.14 3.06 6.50
C VAL A 9 -14.25 2.06 7.24
N HIS A 10 -14.81 0.90 7.58
CA HIS A 10 -14.06 -0.20 8.20
C HIS A 10 -13.48 -1.10 7.11
N VAL A 11 -12.15 -1.23 7.09
CA VAL A 11 -11.50 -2.06 6.08
C VAL A 11 -11.52 -3.53 6.47
N THR A 12 -11.89 -4.40 5.55
CA THR A 12 -11.94 -5.85 5.75
C THR A 12 -11.20 -6.62 4.66
N LYS A 13 -10.49 -7.67 5.06
CA LYS A 13 -9.84 -8.63 4.16
C LYS A 13 -10.42 -10.02 4.45
N VAL A 14 -11.06 -10.62 3.45
CA VAL A 14 -11.75 -11.92 3.57
C VAL A 14 -12.72 -11.93 4.76
N GLY A 15 -13.55 -10.88 4.86
CA GLY A 15 -14.57 -10.72 5.90
C GLY A 15 -14.05 -10.40 7.30
N ARG A 16 -12.73 -10.24 7.50
CA ARG A 16 -12.14 -9.89 8.80
C ARG A 16 -11.57 -8.47 8.80
N PRO A 17 -11.69 -7.70 9.90
CA PRO A 17 -11.10 -6.37 9.98
C PRO A 17 -9.59 -6.41 9.71
N LEU A 18 -9.14 -5.57 8.77
CA LEU A 18 -7.72 -5.35 8.51
C LEU A 18 -7.26 -4.13 9.30
N ARG A 19 -6.29 -4.34 10.18
CA ARG A 19 -5.70 -3.30 11.03
C ARG A 19 -4.34 -2.88 10.48
N TYR A 20 -3.78 -1.82 11.06
CA TYR A 20 -2.44 -1.34 10.76
C TYR A 20 -2.26 -0.85 9.31
N LEU A 21 -3.35 -0.38 8.69
CA LEU A 21 -3.24 0.40 7.47
C LEU A 21 -2.42 1.65 7.77
N ASN A 22 -1.44 1.92 6.92
CA ASN A 22 -0.55 3.05 7.09
C ASN A 22 -0.64 3.95 5.86
N GLU A 23 0.48 4.24 5.21
CA GLU A 23 0.53 5.11 4.03
C GLU A 23 -0.50 4.69 2.96
N LEU A 24 -1.08 5.70 2.29
CA LEU A 24 -2.21 5.58 1.39
C LEU A 24 -1.91 6.26 0.04
N GLU A 25 -2.38 5.66 -1.05
CA GLU A 25 -2.38 6.28 -2.37
C GLU A 25 -3.70 6.05 -3.12
N CYS A 26 -4.25 7.10 -3.73
CA CYS A 26 -5.54 7.05 -4.44
C CYS A 26 -5.33 6.88 -5.95
N VAL A 27 -5.71 5.71 -6.49
CA VAL A 27 -5.52 5.40 -7.91
C VAL A 27 -6.79 4.80 -8.50
N ASN A 28 -7.30 5.39 -9.59
CA ASN A 28 -8.45 4.89 -10.34
C ASN A 28 -9.67 4.54 -9.48
N GLY A 29 -9.99 5.41 -8.52
CA GLY A 29 -11.14 5.24 -7.61
C GLY A 29 -10.92 4.22 -6.49
N LYS A 30 -9.71 3.69 -6.34
CA LYS A 30 -9.31 2.77 -5.26
C LYS A 30 -8.32 3.43 -4.32
N VAL A 31 -8.25 2.92 -3.10
CA VAL A 31 -7.23 3.30 -2.11
C VAL A 31 -6.25 2.15 -1.99
N TRP A 32 -4.99 2.41 -2.27
CA TRP A 32 -3.88 1.51 -1.99
C TRP A 32 -3.33 1.83 -0.62
N ALA A 33 -2.98 0.81 0.17
CA ALA A 33 -2.44 1.01 1.50
C ALA A 33 -1.36 0.01 1.85
N ASN A 34 -0.28 0.46 2.48
CA ASN A 34 0.65 -0.44 3.17
C ASN A 34 -0.02 -1.03 4.42
N VAL A 35 0.30 -2.29 4.75
CA VAL A 35 -0.03 -2.88 6.05
C VAL A 35 1.22 -2.87 6.92
N TRP A 36 1.26 -2.02 7.95
CA TRP A 36 2.43 -1.83 8.80
C TRP A 36 2.92 -3.16 9.43
N GLN A 37 4.24 -3.34 9.45
CA GLN A 37 4.96 -4.57 9.81
C GLN A 37 4.71 -5.78 8.88
N ARG A 38 4.18 -5.57 7.68
CA ARG A 38 4.07 -6.60 6.64
C ARG A 38 4.64 -6.08 5.33
N ASP A 39 5.19 -6.99 4.54
CA ASP A 39 5.57 -6.72 3.14
C ASP A 39 4.33 -6.84 2.23
N GLU A 40 3.21 -6.23 2.64
CA GLU A 40 1.90 -6.34 2.01
C GLU A 40 1.34 -4.95 1.66
N ILE A 41 0.85 -4.82 0.43
CA ILE A 41 0.03 -3.68 0.00
C ILE A 41 -1.35 -4.19 -0.38
N VAL A 42 -2.39 -3.48 0.02
CA VAL A 42 -3.78 -3.85 -0.28
C VAL A 42 -4.46 -2.81 -1.15
N ARG A 43 -5.27 -3.26 -2.11
CA ARG A 43 -6.21 -2.42 -2.88
C ARG A 43 -7.57 -2.48 -2.22
N ILE A 44 -8.06 -1.34 -1.78
CA ILE A 44 -9.29 -1.20 -1.01
C ILE A 44 -10.32 -0.46 -1.87
N ASP A 45 -11.54 -0.99 -1.92
CA ASP A 45 -12.69 -0.22 -2.37
C ASP A 45 -13.09 0.80 -1.27
N PRO A 46 -12.96 2.12 -1.51
CA PRO A 46 -13.29 3.12 -0.51
C PRO A 46 -14.80 3.18 -0.23
N GLN A 47 -15.67 2.61 -1.08
CA GLN A 47 -17.11 2.58 -0.82
C GLN A 47 -17.47 1.50 0.19
N SER A 48 -17.01 0.27 0.02
CA SER A 48 -17.35 -0.84 0.92
C SER A 48 -16.33 -1.07 2.05
N GLY A 49 -15.08 -0.66 1.87
CA GLY A 49 -13.96 -1.02 2.74
C GLY A 49 -13.40 -2.43 2.46
N VAL A 50 -13.91 -3.13 1.45
CA VAL A 50 -13.43 -4.47 1.12
C VAL A 50 -12.08 -4.37 0.42
N VAL A 51 -11.13 -5.20 0.86
CA VAL A 51 -9.87 -5.44 0.15
C VAL A 51 -10.16 -6.31 -1.07
N GLU A 52 -9.94 -5.74 -2.25
CA GLU A 52 -10.16 -6.39 -3.55
C GLU A 52 -8.93 -7.11 -4.06
N ALA A 53 -7.73 -6.68 -3.69
CA ALA A 53 -6.48 -7.29 -4.08
C ALA A 53 -5.40 -7.13 -3.01
N THR A 54 -4.43 -8.04 -3.01
CA THR A 54 -3.25 -8.00 -2.15
C THR A 54 -2.00 -8.17 -3.02
N VAL A 55 -1.03 -7.29 -2.82
CA VAL A 55 0.28 -7.32 -3.46
C VAL A 55 1.31 -7.77 -2.45
N ASP A 56 2.11 -8.75 -2.84
CA ASP A 56 3.28 -9.24 -2.12
C ASP A 56 4.50 -8.41 -2.53
N ALA A 57 4.95 -7.52 -1.64
CA ALA A 57 6.12 -6.68 -1.83
C ALA A 57 7.39 -7.28 -1.21
N SER A 58 7.31 -8.53 -0.74
CA SER A 58 8.44 -9.18 -0.05
C SER A 58 9.60 -9.51 -0.98
N GLY A 59 9.50 -9.26 -2.30
CA GLY A 59 10.61 -9.43 -3.23
C GLY A 59 11.50 -8.20 -3.45
N LEU A 60 11.10 -7.02 -2.96
CA LEU A 60 11.74 -5.75 -3.35
C LEU A 60 13.16 -5.57 -2.80
N LEU A 61 13.40 -6.01 -1.57
CA LEU A 61 14.71 -5.91 -0.94
C LEU A 61 15.38 -7.27 -0.81
N THR A 62 16.70 -7.31 -0.95
CA THR A 62 17.50 -8.46 -0.53
C THR A 62 17.42 -8.66 0.99
N ARG A 63 17.84 -9.83 1.46
CA ARG A 63 17.91 -10.12 2.91
C ARG A 63 18.91 -9.20 3.63
N GLU A 64 19.99 -8.79 2.96
CA GLU A 64 20.97 -7.90 3.56
C GLU A 64 20.43 -6.48 3.69
N GLU A 65 19.81 -5.94 2.64
CA GLU A 65 19.18 -4.62 2.67
C GLU A 65 18.14 -4.56 3.78
N ARG A 66 17.24 -5.55 3.88
CA ARG A 66 16.23 -5.60 4.94
C ARG A 66 16.76 -5.52 6.36
N ARG A 67 17.99 -6.00 6.62
CA ARG A 67 18.59 -5.92 7.96
C ARG A 67 19.02 -4.49 8.33
N ARG A 68 19.14 -3.61 7.34
CA ARG A 68 19.59 -2.22 7.51
C ARG A 68 18.45 -1.20 7.33
N THR A 69 17.24 -1.67 7.04
CA THR A 69 16.05 -0.83 6.84
C THR A 69 15.05 -1.04 7.97
N ASP A 70 13.99 -0.23 7.95
CA ASP A 70 12.78 -0.46 8.73
C ASP A 70 11.70 -1.03 7.77
N VAL A 71 10.43 -0.72 8.00
CA VAL A 71 9.26 -1.26 7.29
C VAL A 71 9.05 -0.67 5.89
N LEU A 72 8.39 -1.48 5.04
CA LEU A 72 7.68 -1.01 3.84
C LEU A 72 6.70 0.13 4.21
N ASN A 73 6.81 1.27 3.52
CA ASN A 73 5.98 2.45 3.75
C ASN A 73 6.25 3.49 2.64
N GLY A 74 5.24 3.84 1.85
CA GLY A 74 5.36 4.80 0.76
C GLY A 74 4.94 4.18 -0.56
N ILE A 75 3.86 4.71 -1.13
CA ILE A 75 3.25 4.31 -2.38
C ILE A 75 2.93 5.60 -3.14
N ALA A 76 3.36 5.71 -4.39
CA ALA A 76 2.95 6.82 -5.24
C ALA A 76 2.61 6.32 -6.64
N TRP A 77 1.61 6.93 -7.27
CA TRP A 77 1.22 6.61 -8.63
C TRP A 77 1.87 7.56 -9.63
N LEU A 78 2.40 6.98 -10.72
CA LEU A 78 2.90 7.69 -11.88
C LEU A 78 1.87 7.58 -13.01
N PRO A 79 0.94 8.55 -13.15
CA PRO A 79 -0.15 8.45 -14.11
C PRO A 79 0.32 8.35 -15.56
N ASP A 80 1.39 9.08 -15.93
CA ASP A 80 1.89 9.10 -17.31
C ASP A 80 2.47 7.76 -17.78
N ARG A 81 2.82 6.88 -16.84
CA ARG A 81 3.49 5.59 -17.12
C ARG A 81 2.67 4.40 -16.65
N GLU A 82 1.56 4.65 -15.97
CA GLU A 82 0.74 3.65 -15.30
C GLU A 82 1.55 2.73 -14.37
N ARG A 83 2.46 3.32 -13.58
CA ARG A 83 3.38 2.60 -12.69
C ARG A 83 3.27 3.09 -11.25
N PHE A 84 3.66 2.24 -10.30
CA PHE A 84 3.80 2.65 -8.90
C PHE A 84 5.26 2.90 -8.55
N LEU A 85 5.51 3.89 -7.71
CA LEU A 85 6.72 3.99 -6.91
C LEU A 85 6.45 3.36 -5.55
N ILE A 86 7.32 2.44 -5.13
CA ILE A 86 7.26 1.80 -3.82
C ILE A 86 8.60 1.96 -3.10
N THR A 87 8.54 2.31 -1.81
CA THR A 87 9.71 2.40 -0.95
C THR A 87 9.37 2.04 0.50
N GLY A 88 10.28 2.31 1.42
CA GLY A 88 10.08 2.12 2.85
C GLY A 88 10.96 3.01 3.70
N LYS A 89 10.73 2.94 5.01
CA LYS A 89 11.46 3.74 5.99
C LYS A 89 12.93 3.31 6.01
N LEU A 90 13.82 4.28 5.76
CA LEU A 90 15.26 4.08 5.67
C LEU A 90 15.69 3.11 4.55
N TRP A 91 14.83 2.89 3.55
CA TRP A 91 15.21 2.08 2.39
C TRP A 91 16.28 2.81 1.58
N PRO A 92 17.28 2.08 1.05
CA PRO A 92 18.28 2.66 0.16
C PRO A 92 17.72 3.01 -1.22
N TRP A 93 16.55 2.47 -1.58
CA TRP A 93 15.98 2.55 -2.92
C TRP A 93 14.49 2.93 -2.92
N THR A 94 14.06 3.50 -4.05
CA THR A 94 12.67 3.58 -4.47
C THR A 94 12.54 2.79 -5.77
N PHE A 95 11.53 1.93 -5.86
CA PHE A 95 11.30 1.06 -6.99
C PHE A 95 10.15 1.57 -7.84
N GLU A 96 10.36 1.76 -9.14
CA GLU A 96 9.27 1.83 -10.11
C GLU A 96 8.82 0.39 -10.42
N VAL A 97 7.54 0.08 -10.16
CA VAL A 97 6.99 -1.27 -10.31
C VAL A 97 5.71 -1.28 -11.14
N GLU A 98 5.44 -2.43 -11.73
CA GLU A 98 4.17 -2.80 -12.34
C GLU A 98 3.52 -3.90 -11.52
N LEU A 99 2.22 -3.78 -11.26
CA LEU A 99 1.47 -4.76 -10.48
C LEU A 99 0.82 -5.77 -11.44
N VAL A 100 1.26 -7.02 -11.36
CA VAL A 100 0.78 -8.11 -12.23
C VAL A 100 -0.02 -9.13 -11.43
N GLU A 101 -1.05 -9.69 -12.05
CA GLU A 101 -1.78 -10.84 -11.49
C GLU A 101 -0.90 -12.10 -11.53
N ARG A 102 -1.04 -12.96 -10.52
CA ARG A 102 -0.39 -14.28 -10.47
C ARG A 102 -1.27 -15.34 -11.10
#